data_AF-A0A562PEY8-F1
#
_entry.id   AF-A0A562PEY8-F1
#
_cell.length_a   1.000
_cell.length_b   1.000
_cell.length_c   1.000
_cell.angle_alpha   90.00
_cell.angle_beta   90.00
_cell.angle_gamma   90.00
#
_symmetry.space_group_name_H-M   'P 1'
#
loop_
_entity.id
_entity.type
_entity.pdbx_description
1 polymer ?
#
loop_
_entity_poly.entity_id
_entity_poly.type
_entity_poly.pdbx_seq_one_letter_code
_entity_poly.pdbx_strand_id
1 'polypeptide(L)'
;MKRIARIKITAIPIIAIGAALCGCGTGVSLAGAVLQVAGIRRPPELPDAQKPPRNVNIRLHAAATLNSGDAGPPLSIVARIYTLRQADAFERVAYETFTNAHTERERLGTDLLDVKEVLLIPGQRYEVAEKVSREAGYIGVVALFRNPNGQRWRAAFPAGEAEKAGITLGVHACALTVGQGAAARQQQLARPPARCA
;
A
#
# COMPACT_ATOMS: atom_id res chain seq x y z
N MET A 1 -29.19 20.33 -93.09
CA MET A 1 -28.99 21.79 -92.94
C MET A 1 -28.85 22.04 -91.44
N LYS A 2 -27.82 22.60 -90.80
CA LYS A 2 -26.71 23.51 -91.10
C LYS A 2 -25.61 23.33 -90.02
N ARG A 3 -24.34 23.35 -90.47
CA ARG A 3 -23.12 23.96 -89.85
C ARG A 3 -22.69 23.47 -88.45
N ILE A 4 -21.61 22.69 -88.31
CA ILE A 4 -20.17 23.05 -88.35
C ILE A 4 -19.69 23.92 -87.17
N ALA A 5 -18.90 23.27 -86.31
CA ALA A 5 -17.69 23.68 -85.59
C ALA A 5 -17.73 24.77 -84.51
N ARG A 6 -17.06 24.47 -83.37
CA ARG A 6 -15.69 24.97 -83.11
C ARG A 6 -15.04 24.24 -81.93
N ILE A 7 -13.93 23.56 -82.23
CA ILE A 7 -12.92 23.11 -81.29
C ILE A 7 -12.08 24.32 -80.88
N LYS A 8 -11.82 24.50 -79.59
CA LYS A 8 -10.67 25.29 -79.10
C LYS A 8 -9.92 24.49 -78.04
N ILE A 9 -8.65 24.28 -78.35
CA ILE A 9 -7.59 23.68 -77.53
C ILE A 9 -7.00 24.80 -76.65
N THR A 10 -6.80 24.55 -75.36
CA THR A 10 -5.77 25.26 -74.57
C THR A 10 -5.34 24.48 -73.31
N ALA A 11 -4.09 24.01 -73.38
CA ALA A 11 -3.05 23.70 -72.38
C ALA A 11 -3.35 23.45 -70.86
N ILE A 12 -2.78 22.31 -70.41
CA ILE A 12 -2.23 21.85 -69.10
C ILE A 12 -1.31 22.93 -68.45
N PRO A 13 -1.01 23.06 -67.11
CA PRO A 13 -0.71 22.01 -66.08
C PRO A 13 -1.13 22.20 -64.59
N ILE A 14 -1.02 21.08 -63.84
CA ILE A 14 -0.53 20.86 -62.44
C ILE A 14 -1.11 21.71 -61.29
N ILE A 15 -1.57 21.07 -60.19
CA ILE A 15 -1.16 21.33 -58.78
C ILE A 15 -1.96 20.46 -57.77
N ALA A 16 -1.19 19.71 -56.97
CA ALA A 16 -1.31 19.28 -55.56
C ALA A 16 -2.60 18.69 -54.94
N ILE A 17 -2.50 17.40 -54.60
CA ILE A 17 -2.57 16.77 -53.26
C ILE A 17 -3.28 17.55 -52.13
N GLY A 18 -4.29 16.91 -51.52
CA GLY A 18 -4.81 17.28 -50.19
C GLY A 18 -5.98 16.41 -49.73
N ALA A 19 -5.76 15.13 -49.40
CA ALA A 19 -6.78 14.30 -48.74
C ALA A 19 -6.82 14.62 -47.24
N ALA A 20 -7.71 15.54 -46.85
CA ALA A 20 -8.05 15.81 -45.46
C ALA A 20 -9.11 14.81 -44.99
N LEU A 21 -8.71 13.79 -44.23
CA LEU A 21 -9.63 12.98 -43.44
C LEU A 21 -9.80 13.65 -42.06
N CYS A 22 -10.90 14.39 -41.94
CA CYS A 22 -11.37 14.95 -40.70
C CYS A 22 -12.11 13.85 -39.92
N GLY A 23 -11.43 13.20 -38.98
CA GLY A 23 -12.04 12.30 -37.99
C GLY A 23 -12.05 12.96 -36.62
N CYS A 24 -13.17 13.58 -36.25
CA CYS A 24 -13.43 14.03 -34.89
C CYS A 24 -13.87 12.84 -34.02
N GLY A 25 -13.09 12.53 -32.98
CA GLY A 25 -13.38 11.54 -31.96
C GLY A 25 -12.42 11.71 -30.79
N THR A 26 -12.62 12.77 -30.02
CA THR A 26 -11.79 13.19 -28.89
C THR A 26 -11.93 12.25 -27.69
N GLY A 27 -10.81 11.75 -27.17
CA GLY A 27 -10.80 11.08 -25.87
C GLY A 27 -9.65 10.11 -25.57
N VAL A 28 -8.62 9.98 -26.41
CA VAL A 28 -7.39 9.25 -26.03
C VAL A 28 -6.35 10.28 -25.62
N SER A 29 -6.03 10.33 -24.33
CA SER A 29 -4.95 11.15 -23.81
C SER A 29 -3.64 10.72 -24.48
N LEU A 30 -3.09 11.58 -25.33
CA LEU A 30 -1.90 11.33 -26.17
C LEU A 30 -0.60 11.12 -25.37
N ALA A 31 -0.67 11.15 -24.03
CA ALA A 31 0.46 10.78 -23.18
C ALA A 31 0.77 9.27 -23.18
N GLY A 32 -0.15 8.40 -23.66
CA GLY A 32 -0.01 6.94 -23.53
C GLY A 32 0.38 6.16 -24.78
N ALA A 33 0.31 6.75 -25.98
CA ALA A 33 0.36 5.96 -27.23
C ALA A 33 1.69 6.02 -28.01
N VAL A 34 2.63 6.89 -27.64
CA VAL A 34 3.91 7.04 -28.39
C VAL A 34 5.04 6.15 -27.86
N LEU A 35 4.90 5.55 -26.66
CA LEU A 35 5.95 4.70 -26.08
C LEU A 35 5.94 3.22 -26.52
N GLN A 36 5.02 2.81 -27.40
CA GLN A 36 4.97 1.41 -27.87
C GLN A 36 5.98 1.10 -28.99
N VAL A 37 6.64 2.11 -29.57
CA VAL A 37 7.62 1.92 -30.66
C VAL A 37 9.05 1.73 -30.14
N ALA A 38 9.34 2.08 -28.87
CA ALA A 38 10.70 2.04 -28.32
C ALA A 38 11.10 0.70 -27.68
N GLY A 39 10.27 -0.35 -27.75
CA GLY A 39 10.68 -1.69 -27.33
C GLY A 39 11.15 -1.81 -25.87
N ILE A 40 10.71 -0.91 -24.97
CA ILE A 40 10.98 -1.04 -23.53
C ILE A 40 10.10 -2.16 -22.98
N ARG A 41 10.54 -3.40 -23.22
CA ARG A 41 10.05 -4.58 -22.52
C ARG A 41 10.46 -4.37 -21.06
N ARG A 42 9.47 -4.36 -20.16
CA ARG A 42 9.73 -4.47 -18.72
C ARG A 42 10.67 -5.68 -18.54
N PRO A 43 11.83 -5.53 -17.87
CA PRO A 43 12.69 -6.66 -17.60
C PRO A 43 11.86 -7.78 -16.96
N PRO A 44 12.07 -9.05 -17.33
CA PRO A 44 11.36 -10.16 -16.71
C PRO A 44 11.55 -10.07 -15.19
N GLU A 45 10.45 -10.02 -14.45
CA GLU A 45 10.50 -9.95 -12.99
C GLU A 45 11.09 -11.27 -12.47
N LEU A 46 12.20 -11.19 -11.74
CA LEU A 46 12.85 -12.38 -11.17
C LEU A 46 11.86 -13.10 -10.22
N PRO A 47 11.91 -14.44 -10.13
CA PRO A 47 11.19 -15.17 -9.09
C PRO A 47 11.55 -14.65 -7.70
N ASP A 48 10.57 -14.55 -6.80
CA ASP A 48 10.76 -13.99 -5.45
C ASP A 48 11.86 -14.71 -4.64
N ALA A 49 12.07 -16.01 -4.89
CA ALA A 49 13.13 -16.79 -4.26
C ALA A 49 14.57 -16.32 -4.57
N GLN A 50 14.76 -15.59 -5.68
CA GLN A 50 16.07 -15.09 -6.12
C GLN A 50 16.30 -13.61 -5.77
N LYS A 51 15.27 -12.91 -5.30
CA LYS A 51 15.38 -11.50 -4.90
C LYS A 51 15.98 -11.40 -3.50
N PRO A 52 16.76 -10.34 -3.21
CA PRO A 52 17.17 -10.05 -1.83
C PRO A 52 15.95 -9.81 -0.94
N PRO A 53 16.09 -9.89 0.40
CA PRO A 53 15.03 -9.52 1.34
C PRO A 53 14.43 -8.15 1.03
N ARG A 54 13.14 -8.00 1.32
CA ARG A 54 12.42 -6.72 1.24
C ARG A 54 13.02 -5.75 2.25
N ASN A 55 13.22 -4.50 1.86
CA ASN A 55 13.44 -3.43 2.82
C ASN A 55 12.10 -2.72 3.03
N VAL A 56 11.53 -2.80 4.23
CA VAL A 56 10.23 -2.21 4.54
C VAL A 56 10.39 -1.09 5.56
N ASN A 57 10.03 0.13 5.15
CA ASN A 57 10.03 1.29 6.03
C ASN A 57 8.79 1.25 6.93
N ILE A 58 8.99 1.05 8.23
CA ILE A 58 7.93 1.03 9.25
C ILE A 58 8.07 2.28 10.13
N ARG A 59 6.96 3.00 10.27
CA ARG A 59 6.84 4.23 11.06
C ARG A 59 5.74 4.06 12.08
N LEU A 60 6.10 4.03 13.36
CA LEU A 60 5.17 4.02 14.50
C LEU A 60 5.25 5.37 15.21
N HIS A 61 4.19 6.16 15.16
CA HIS A 61 4.13 7.49 15.74
C HIS A 61 3.21 7.47 16.96
N ALA A 62 3.77 7.53 18.15
CA ALA A 62 3.03 7.60 19.40
C ALA A 62 2.47 9.00 19.63
N ALA A 63 1.19 9.08 19.97
CA ALA A 63 0.55 10.32 20.39
C ALA A 63 1.05 10.74 21.79
N ALA A 64 0.83 12.00 22.16
CA ALA A 64 1.06 12.46 23.54
C ALA A 64 0.12 11.78 24.55
N THR A 65 -1.05 11.32 24.10
CA THR A 65 -2.07 10.61 24.89
C THR A 65 -1.88 9.08 24.88
N LEU A 66 -0.69 8.60 24.50
CA LEU A 66 -0.39 7.18 24.31
C LEU A 66 -0.88 6.32 25.48
N ASN A 67 -1.61 5.25 25.16
CA ASN A 67 -2.04 4.22 26.13
C ASN A 67 -2.78 4.76 27.38
N SER A 68 -3.41 5.93 27.25
CA SER A 68 -4.20 6.58 28.31
C SER A 68 -5.55 5.92 28.57
N GLY A 69 -6.10 5.11 27.66
CA GLY A 69 -7.50 4.68 27.75
C GLY A 69 -8.45 5.88 27.72
N ASP A 70 -9.45 5.90 28.61
CA ASP A 70 -10.59 6.82 28.50
C ASP A 70 -10.36 8.21 29.11
N ALA A 71 -9.39 8.34 30.03
CA ALA A 71 -8.87 9.61 30.54
C ALA A 71 -7.62 9.46 31.43
N GLY A 72 -6.93 8.32 31.40
CA GLY A 72 -5.79 8.07 32.29
C GLY A 72 -4.52 8.83 31.89
N PRO A 73 -3.51 8.87 32.78
CA PRO A 73 -2.21 9.42 32.41
C PRO A 73 -1.63 8.66 31.21
N PRO A 74 -0.91 9.33 30.28
CA PRO A 74 -0.22 8.65 29.19
C PRO A 74 0.80 7.65 29.72
N LEU A 75 0.85 6.46 29.13
CA LEU A 75 1.75 5.38 29.49
C LEU A 75 2.53 4.90 28.26
N SER A 76 3.67 4.28 28.52
CA SER A 76 4.37 3.53 27.48
C SER A 76 3.53 2.34 27.00
N ILE A 77 3.85 1.84 25.81
CA ILE A 77 3.23 0.67 25.23
C ILE A 77 4.28 -0.21 24.56
N VAL A 78 4.03 -1.52 24.56
CA VAL A 78 4.77 -2.45 23.72
C VAL A 78 4.03 -2.59 22.39
N ALA A 79 4.70 -2.23 21.30
CA ALA A 79 4.28 -2.53 19.94
C ALA A 79 5.06 -3.75 19.43
N ARG A 80 4.37 -4.75 18.92
CA ARG A 80 4.95 -5.99 18.39
C ARG A 80 4.77 -5.99 16.87
N ILE A 81 5.87 -6.09 16.14
CA ILE A 81 5.93 -6.15 14.68
C ILE A 81 6.15 -7.61 14.30
N TYR A 82 5.22 -8.15 13.51
CA TYR A 82 5.19 -9.54 13.10
C TYR A 82 5.58 -9.67 11.65
N THR A 83 6.50 -10.57 11.36
CA THR A 83 6.74 -11.04 9.99
C THR A 83 5.94 -12.33 9.80
N LEU A 84 5.02 -12.33 8.84
CA LEU A 84 4.01 -13.38 8.70
C LEU A 84 4.02 -13.98 7.29
N ARG A 85 3.84 -15.30 7.20
CA ARG A 85 3.56 -15.99 5.94
C ARG A 85 2.14 -15.67 5.47
N GLN A 86 1.15 -15.86 6.35
CA GLN A 86 -0.26 -15.54 6.11
C GLN A 86 -0.82 -14.69 7.26
N ALA A 87 -1.79 -13.81 6.95
CA ALA A 87 -2.39 -12.92 7.93
C ALA A 87 -3.63 -13.52 8.64
N ASP A 88 -4.21 -14.60 8.11
CA ASP A 88 -5.54 -15.05 8.51
C ASP A 88 -5.60 -15.53 9.97
N ALA A 89 -4.61 -16.29 10.44
CA ALA A 89 -4.52 -16.68 11.85
C ALA A 89 -4.32 -15.44 12.75
N PHE A 90 -3.39 -14.57 12.36
CA PHE A 90 -3.11 -13.30 13.05
C PHE A 90 -4.33 -12.40 13.18
N GLU A 91 -5.23 -12.39 12.21
CA GLU A 91 -6.44 -11.57 12.20
C GLU A 91 -7.56 -12.15 13.08
N ARG A 92 -7.62 -13.48 13.24
CA ARG A 92 -8.71 -14.17 13.95
C ARG A 92 -8.47 -14.34 15.45
N VAL A 93 -7.22 -14.43 15.89
CA VAL A 93 -6.90 -14.68 17.30
C VAL A 93 -7.32 -13.52 18.21
N ALA A 94 -7.62 -13.82 19.47
CA ALA A 94 -8.05 -12.83 20.45
C ALA A 94 -6.87 -11.98 20.96
N TYR A 95 -7.17 -10.82 21.56
CA TYR A 95 -6.17 -9.87 22.03
C TYR A 95 -5.20 -10.49 23.04
N GLU A 96 -5.74 -11.29 23.96
CA GLU A 96 -5.04 -11.98 25.05
C GLU A 96 -4.02 -13.00 24.53
N THR A 97 -4.14 -13.42 23.27
CA THR A 97 -3.14 -14.29 22.63
C THR A 97 -1.79 -13.57 22.52
N PHE A 98 -1.80 -12.26 22.25
CA PHE A 98 -0.59 -11.48 22.01
C PHE A 98 0.07 -10.96 23.29
N THR A 99 -0.54 -11.16 24.46
CA THR A 99 0.06 -10.82 25.75
C THR A 99 0.96 -11.93 26.28
N ASN A 100 0.98 -13.11 25.64
CA ASN A 100 1.81 -14.24 26.01
C ASN A 100 2.52 -14.82 24.77
N ALA A 101 3.85 -14.75 24.75
CA ALA A 101 4.63 -15.20 23.60
C ALA A 101 4.55 -16.71 23.31
N HIS A 102 4.26 -17.54 24.32
CA HIS A 102 4.07 -18.97 24.10
C HIS A 102 2.74 -19.27 23.41
N THR A 103 1.64 -18.74 23.97
CA THR A 103 0.30 -18.86 23.39
C THR A 103 0.24 -18.27 21.99
N GLU A 104 0.87 -17.12 21.77
CA GLU A 104 0.97 -16.51 20.44
C GLU A 104 1.61 -17.45 19.42
N ARG A 105 2.80 -17.98 19.72
CA ARG A 105 3.51 -18.89 18.80
C ARG A 105 2.70 -20.14 18.51
N GLU A 106 2.02 -20.70 19.52
CA GLU A 106 1.13 -21.84 19.35
C GLU A 106 -0.03 -21.51 18.42
N ARG A 107 -0.67 -20.34 18.60
CA ARG A 107 -1.86 -19.93 17.84
C ARG A 107 -1.54 -19.47 16.41
N LEU A 108 -0.38 -18.88 16.18
CA LEU A 108 0.07 -18.45 14.84
C LEU A 108 0.79 -19.57 14.08
N GLY A 109 1.38 -20.54 14.78
CA GLY A 109 2.01 -21.71 14.20
C GLY A 109 3.04 -21.36 13.12
N THR A 110 2.94 -22.04 11.98
CA THR A 110 3.86 -21.89 10.84
C THR A 110 3.68 -20.59 10.06
N ASP A 111 2.64 -19.81 10.37
CA ASP A 111 2.43 -18.50 9.77
C ASP A 111 3.31 -17.42 10.41
N LEU A 112 3.81 -17.67 11.63
CA LEU A 112 4.74 -16.77 12.29
C LEU A 112 6.18 -17.03 11.84
N LEU A 113 6.80 -16.01 11.24
CA LEU A 113 8.22 -16.08 10.81
C LEU A 113 9.14 -15.36 11.79
N ASP A 114 8.73 -14.19 12.28
CA ASP A 114 9.52 -13.40 13.23
C ASP A 114 8.64 -12.45 14.05
N VAL A 115 9.12 -12.07 15.24
CA VAL A 115 8.50 -11.07 16.12
C VAL A 115 9.56 -10.12 16.63
N LYS A 116 9.33 -8.83 16.41
CA LYS A 116 10.13 -7.74 16.98
C LYS A 116 9.29 -6.90 17.93
N GLU A 117 9.82 -6.62 19.11
CA GLU A 117 9.16 -5.76 20.10
C GLU A 117 9.80 -4.39 20.15
N VAL A 118 8.97 -3.36 20.26
CA VAL A 118 9.36 -1.96 20.38
C VAL A 118 8.62 -1.35 21.55
N LEU A 119 9.36 -0.83 22.52
CA LEU A 119 8.78 0.00 23.57
C LEU A 119 8.63 1.42 23.03
N LEU A 120 7.39 1.92 23.00
CA LEU A 120 7.09 3.29 22.65
C LEU A 120 6.74 4.09 23.92
N ILE A 121 7.32 5.28 24.04
CA ILE A 121 6.93 6.26 25.06
C ILE A 121 6.04 7.35 24.44
N PRO A 122 5.23 8.09 25.24
CA PRO A 122 4.36 9.14 24.72
C PRO A 122 5.12 10.16 23.87
N GLY A 123 4.59 10.48 22.68
CA GLY A 123 5.21 11.40 21.72
C GLY A 123 6.38 10.85 20.89
N GLN A 124 6.83 9.62 21.14
CA GLN A 124 7.94 9.02 20.39
C GLN A 124 7.57 8.76 18.93
N ARG A 125 8.53 9.01 18.03
CA ARG A 125 8.49 8.54 16.64
C ARG A 125 9.52 7.44 16.47
N TYR A 126 9.07 6.24 16.19
CA TYR A 126 9.92 5.11 15.87
C TYR A 126 9.86 4.86 14.36
N GLU A 127 11.01 4.98 13.69
CA GLU A 127 11.10 4.80 12.24
C GLU A 127 12.30 3.90 11.92
N VAL A 128 12.04 2.84 11.16
CA VAL A 128 13.06 1.82 10.86
C VAL A 128 12.81 1.21 9.49
N ALA A 129 13.89 0.81 8.82
CA ALA A 129 13.82 -0.05 7.64
C ALA A 129 14.10 -1.49 8.07
N GLU A 130 13.07 -2.34 8.07
CA GLU A 130 13.19 -3.76 8.40
C GLU A 130 13.57 -4.57 7.17
N LYS A 131 14.49 -5.53 7.35
CA LYS A 131 14.76 -6.56 6.34
C LYS A 131 13.79 -7.71 6.52
N VAL A 132 12.92 -7.90 5.54
CA VAL A 132 11.84 -8.88 5.58
C VAL A 132 12.07 -9.95 4.52
N SER A 133 12.08 -11.23 4.94
CA SER A 133 12.25 -12.35 4.02
C SER A 133 11.19 -12.33 2.90
N ARG A 134 11.55 -12.83 1.71
CA ARG A 134 10.61 -12.95 0.58
C ARG A 134 9.48 -13.93 0.87
N GLU A 135 9.69 -14.85 1.80
CA GLU A 135 8.69 -15.79 2.33
C GLU A 135 7.55 -15.10 3.09
N ALA A 136 7.79 -13.91 3.63
CA ALA A 136 6.77 -13.15 4.33
C ALA A 136 5.75 -12.58 3.33
N GLY A 137 4.51 -13.03 3.41
CA GLY A 137 3.40 -12.45 2.67
C GLY A 137 2.89 -11.16 3.32
N TYR A 138 3.06 -11.02 4.63
CA TYR A 138 2.45 -9.95 5.41
C TYR A 138 3.36 -9.44 6.53
N ILE A 139 3.10 -8.19 6.94
CA ILE A 139 3.63 -7.58 8.15
C ILE A 139 2.46 -7.25 9.05
N GLY A 140 2.45 -7.81 10.26
CA GLY A 140 1.48 -7.50 11.30
C GLY A 140 2.05 -6.49 12.29
N VAL A 141 1.20 -5.65 12.87
CA VAL A 141 1.54 -4.82 14.02
C VAL A 141 0.45 -4.97 15.07
N VAL A 142 0.83 -5.29 16.31
CA VAL A 142 -0.04 -5.28 17.49
C VAL A 142 0.46 -4.21 18.45
N ALA A 143 -0.44 -3.36 18.93
CA ALA A 143 -0.17 -2.46 20.05
C ALA A 143 -0.90 -2.98 21.29
N LEU A 144 -0.14 -3.28 22.34
CA LEU A 144 -0.66 -3.86 23.58
C LEU A 144 -1.26 -2.78 24.49
N PHE A 145 -2.40 -2.21 24.09
CA PHE A 145 -3.11 -1.20 24.87
C PHE A 145 -3.65 -1.78 26.19
N ARG A 146 -3.71 -0.96 27.25
CA ARG A 146 -4.38 -1.33 28.50
C ARG A 146 -5.88 -1.57 28.30
N ASN A 147 -6.54 -0.68 27.55
CA ASN A 147 -7.96 -0.77 27.21
C ASN A 147 -8.12 -0.48 25.70
N PRO A 148 -8.03 -1.48 24.83
CA PRO A 148 -8.14 -1.27 23.39
C PRO A 148 -9.59 -0.99 22.96
N ASN A 149 -9.78 -0.02 22.06
CA ASN A 149 -11.10 0.25 21.49
C ASN A 149 -11.44 -0.76 20.38
N GLY A 150 -12.31 -1.72 20.69
CA GLY A 150 -12.76 -2.74 19.76
C GLY A 150 -11.59 -3.55 19.17
N GLN A 151 -11.52 -3.67 17.85
CA GLN A 151 -10.47 -4.42 17.14
C GLN A 151 -9.37 -3.51 16.55
N ARG A 152 -9.20 -2.30 17.08
CA ARG A 152 -8.25 -1.29 16.58
C ARG A 152 -6.85 -1.40 17.18
N TRP A 153 -6.50 -2.55 17.73
CA TRP A 153 -5.20 -2.78 18.37
C TRP A 153 -4.25 -3.59 17.49
N ARG A 154 -4.72 -4.08 16.32
CA ARG A 154 -3.93 -4.82 15.33
C ARG A 154 -4.08 -4.24 13.93
N ALA A 155 -3.04 -4.34 13.12
CA ALA A 155 -3.04 -4.04 11.70
C ALA A 155 -2.21 -5.09 10.93
N ALA A 156 -2.60 -5.44 9.71
CA ALA A 156 -1.83 -6.32 8.82
C ALA A 156 -1.72 -5.71 7.42
N PHE A 157 -0.53 -5.77 6.83
CA PHE A 157 -0.20 -5.16 5.55
C PHE A 157 0.42 -6.21 4.62
N PRO A 158 0.03 -6.27 3.33
CA PRO A 158 0.73 -7.09 2.35
C PRO A 158 2.20 -6.65 2.25
N ALA A 159 3.15 -7.57 2.42
CA ALA A 159 4.58 -7.24 2.47
C ALA A 159 5.08 -6.61 1.15
N GLY A 160 4.53 -7.01 0.01
CA GLY A 160 4.86 -6.42 -1.29
C GLY A 160 4.36 -4.98 -1.47
N GLU A 161 3.24 -4.60 -0.83
CA GLU A 161 2.79 -3.20 -0.81
C GLU A 161 3.59 -2.38 0.20
N ALA A 162 3.85 -2.97 1.36
CA ALA A 162 4.66 -2.36 2.41
C ALA A 162 6.09 -2.07 1.94
N GLU A 163 6.70 -2.93 1.13
CA GLU A 163 8.00 -2.69 0.49
C GLU A 163 7.99 -1.44 -0.40
N LYS A 164 6.88 -1.20 -1.13
CA LYS A 164 6.79 -0.09 -2.09
C LYS A 164 6.43 1.24 -1.43
N ALA A 165 5.47 1.22 -0.50
CA ALA A 165 4.86 2.42 0.07
C ALA A 165 5.26 2.70 1.53
N GLY A 166 5.86 1.71 2.21
CA GLY A 166 6.09 1.73 3.64
C GLY A 166 4.80 1.57 4.46
N ILE A 167 4.95 1.43 5.76
CA ILE A 167 3.88 1.35 6.74
C ILE A 167 3.99 2.57 7.65
N THR A 168 2.88 3.27 7.87
CA THR A 168 2.78 4.34 8.88
C THR A 168 1.59 4.07 9.78
N LEU A 169 1.83 3.99 11.08
CA LEU A 169 0.80 3.81 12.09
C LEU A 169 0.88 4.92 13.14
N GLY A 170 -0.26 5.52 13.44
CA GLY A 170 -0.45 6.32 14.65
C GLY A 170 -0.85 5.41 15.80
N VAL A 171 -0.21 5.58 16.96
CA VAL A 171 -0.49 4.82 18.19
C VAL A 171 -1.02 5.79 19.25
N HIS A 172 -2.31 5.68 19.57
CA HIS A 172 -3.04 6.69 20.35
C HIS A 172 -3.36 6.23 21.77
N ALA A 173 -4.41 6.77 22.39
CA ALA A 173 -4.83 6.41 23.74
C ALA A 173 -5.33 4.96 23.88
N CYS A 174 -5.96 4.40 22.85
CA CYS A 174 -6.58 3.06 22.88
C CYS A 174 -6.67 2.38 21.51
N ALA A 175 -6.11 2.98 20.46
CA ALA A 175 -6.32 2.55 19.09
C ALA A 175 -5.12 2.88 18.18
N LEU A 176 -4.95 2.05 17.16
CA LEU A 176 -4.13 2.30 15.99
C LEU A 176 -4.93 3.05 14.92
N THR A 177 -4.22 3.87 14.16
CA THR A 177 -4.71 4.47 12.92
C THR A 177 -3.69 4.24 11.81
N VAL A 178 -4.16 3.96 10.59
CA VAL A 178 -3.27 3.83 9.43
C VAL A 178 -3.05 5.20 8.80
N GLY A 179 -1.79 5.60 8.69
CA GLY A 179 -1.36 6.82 8.01
C GLY A 179 -1.07 6.59 6.53
N GLN A 180 -0.24 7.44 5.93
CA GLN A 180 0.18 7.27 4.53
C GLN A 180 1.07 6.03 4.35
N GLY A 181 0.87 5.30 3.26
CA GLY A 181 1.65 4.11 2.91
C GLY A 181 0.77 2.98 2.38
N ALA A 182 1.18 1.75 2.63
CA ALA A 182 0.44 0.54 2.30
C ALA A 182 -0.91 0.50 3.01
N ALA A 183 -1.93 -0.05 2.35
CA ALA A 183 -3.25 -0.20 2.93
C ALA A 183 -3.26 -1.39 3.91
N ALA A 184 -3.82 -1.17 5.10
CA ALA A 184 -4.06 -2.28 6.02
C ALA A 184 -5.26 -3.10 5.53
N ARG A 185 -5.22 -4.41 5.77
CA ARG A 185 -6.35 -5.33 5.52
C ARG A 185 -7.58 -4.96 6.36
N GLN A 186 -7.36 -4.44 7.57
CA GLN A 186 -8.44 -3.97 8.46
C GLN A 186 -8.92 -2.58 8.04
N GLN A 187 -9.98 -2.54 7.22
CA GLN A 187 -10.57 -1.31 6.68
C GLN A 187 -10.99 -0.30 7.77
N GLN A 188 -11.38 -0.78 8.95
CA GLN A 188 -11.79 0.10 10.06
C GLN A 188 -10.68 1.08 10.47
N LEU A 189 -9.40 0.69 10.34
CA LEU A 189 -8.26 1.52 10.78
C LEU A 189 -8.06 2.78 9.94
N ALA A 190 -8.66 2.85 8.75
CA ALA A 190 -8.62 4.04 7.89
C ALA A 190 -9.52 5.17 8.40
N ARG A 191 -10.52 4.86 9.25
CA ARG A 191 -11.39 5.87 9.87
C ARG A 191 -10.85 6.26 11.25
N PRO A 192 -10.90 7.55 11.63
CA PRO A 192 -10.59 7.98 12.99
C PRO A 192 -11.44 7.24 14.04
N PRO A 193 -10.89 6.87 15.21
CA PRO A 193 -11.67 6.27 16.28
C PRO A 193 -12.69 7.28 16.85
N ALA A 194 -13.89 6.82 17.18
CA ALA A 194 -14.98 7.68 17.66
C ALA A 194 -14.68 8.32 19.02
N ARG A 195 -14.01 7.58 19.91
CA ARG A 195 -13.34 7.94 21.19
C ARG A 195 -12.91 6.62 21.85
N CYS A 196 -11.99 6.68 22.81
CA CYS A 196 -11.77 5.57 23.74
C CYS A 196 -13.02 5.42 24.63
N ALA A 197 -13.41 4.18 24.92
CA ALA A 197 -14.68 3.84 25.57
C ALA A 197 -14.43 3.31 26.97
#